data_AF-A0A6J1VFP1-F1
#
_entry.id   AF-A0A6J1VFP1-F1
#
_cell.length_a   1.000
_cell.length_b   1.000
_cell.length_c   1.000
_cell.angle_alpha   90.00
_cell.angle_beta   90.00
_cell.angle_gamma   90.00
#
_symmetry.space_group_name_H-M   'P 1'
#
loop_
_entity.id
_entity.type
_entity.pdbx_description
1 polymer ?
#
loop_
_entity_poly.entity_id
_entity_poly.type
_entity_poly.pdbx_seq_one_letter_code
_entity_poly.pdbx_strand_id
1 'polypeptide(L)'
;MKSPAEEAAAPPSGGCSGLGASSCAAGREAAELRGPLPLPALADAAAEGAGDAVQLKVPALQQLYHWDCGLACSRMALRYLDLLNDEDFQRAVRDLQLTKSIWTIDLAYLMRHFGVKHLFCTQTLGVDKGYKNQSFYRKHFDTEENRVNQLFAQAKACKVLVEKRTFLARGWQMATQRTTVAAR
;
A
#
# COMPACT_ATOMS: atom_id res chain seq x y z
N MET A 1 35.55 -4.30 30.16
CA MET A 1 36.38 -4.49 28.96
C MET A 1 35.59 -3.91 27.79
N LYS A 2 36.11 -2.83 27.20
CA LYS A 2 35.43 -1.96 26.24
C LYS A 2 36.06 -2.24 24.87
N SER A 3 35.29 -2.73 23.91
CA SER A 3 35.74 -2.88 22.52
C SER A 3 35.28 -1.66 21.72
N PRO A 4 36.16 -0.99 20.95
CA PRO A 4 35.74 0.03 20.00
C PRO A 4 35.31 -0.59 18.67
N ALA A 5 34.23 -0.07 18.09
CA ALA A 5 33.80 -0.38 16.74
C ALA A 5 34.57 0.52 15.76
N GLU A 6 35.10 -0.14 14.74
CA GLU A 6 35.93 0.40 13.67
C GLU A 6 35.08 1.15 12.63
N GLU A 7 35.62 2.29 12.20
CA GLU A 7 35.12 3.21 11.20
C GLU A 7 35.46 2.67 9.80
N ALA A 8 34.46 2.51 8.92
CA ALA A 8 34.67 2.14 7.52
C ALA A 8 34.02 3.16 6.60
N ALA A 9 34.88 3.86 5.86
CA ALA A 9 34.59 4.90 4.89
C ALA A 9 33.86 4.37 3.65
N ALA A 10 33.00 5.20 3.06
CA ALA A 10 32.35 4.97 1.77
C ALA A 10 33.15 5.63 0.62
N PRO A 11 33.30 4.97 -0.55
CA PRO A 11 33.84 5.61 -1.76
C PRO A 11 32.74 6.28 -2.61
N PRO A 12 33.09 7.25 -3.48
CA PRO A 12 32.12 8.00 -4.28
C PRO A 12 31.76 7.28 -5.59
N SER A 13 30.50 7.33 -5.99
CA SER A 13 30.05 6.86 -7.31
C SER A 13 29.69 8.03 -8.20
N GLY A 14 30.49 8.21 -9.25
CA GLY A 14 30.24 9.10 -10.38
C GLY A 14 29.08 8.64 -11.26
N GLY A 15 28.58 9.57 -12.07
CA GLY A 15 27.48 9.35 -13.00
C GLY A 15 27.89 8.62 -14.28
N CYS A 16 26.88 8.15 -15.01
CA CYS A 16 26.95 8.03 -16.46
C CYS A 16 25.54 8.04 -17.05
N SER A 17 25.37 8.88 -18.06
CA SER A 17 24.21 9.00 -18.94
C SER A 17 24.16 7.83 -19.95
N GLY A 18 22.97 7.52 -20.48
CA GLY A 18 22.84 7.17 -21.90
C GLY A 18 22.05 5.91 -22.27
N LEU A 19 20.95 6.16 -23.01
CA LEU A 19 20.54 5.53 -24.27
C LEU A 19 19.97 4.10 -24.28
N GLY A 20 18.92 3.93 -25.09
CA GLY A 20 18.68 2.69 -25.82
C GLY A 20 17.22 2.24 -25.92
N ALA A 21 16.49 2.77 -26.91
CA ALA A 21 15.29 2.11 -27.42
C ALA A 21 15.71 0.92 -28.31
N SER A 22 14.97 -0.19 -28.26
CA SER A 22 14.92 -1.15 -29.36
C SER A 22 13.59 -1.89 -29.37
N SER A 23 13.01 -1.94 -30.57
CA SER A 23 11.87 -2.74 -30.98
C SER A 23 12.19 -4.24 -31.02
N CYS A 24 11.15 -5.07 -31.06
CA CYS A 24 10.93 -6.08 -32.11
C CYS A 24 9.65 -6.91 -31.82
N ALA A 25 8.93 -7.22 -32.89
CA ALA A 25 7.65 -7.92 -32.92
C ALA A 25 7.81 -9.43 -33.16
N ALA A 26 6.87 -10.23 -32.65
CA ALA A 26 6.34 -11.51 -33.18
C ALA A 26 5.36 -12.03 -32.09
N GLY A 27 4.07 -12.29 -32.31
CA GLY A 27 3.48 -13.08 -33.40
C GLY A 27 3.36 -14.54 -32.94
N ARG A 28 2.20 -14.94 -32.41
CA ARG A 28 1.69 -16.34 -32.40
C ARG A 28 0.21 -16.42 -32.03
N GLU A 29 -0.53 -16.80 -33.06
CA GLU A 29 -1.80 -17.50 -33.25
C GLU A 29 -2.65 -18.04 -32.08
N ALA A 30 -3.94 -18.11 -32.41
CA ALA A 30 -5.13 -18.46 -31.66
C ALA A 30 -5.22 -19.93 -31.21
N ALA A 31 -5.91 -20.15 -30.09
CA ALA A 31 -6.47 -21.43 -29.71
C ALA A 31 -7.94 -21.24 -29.30
N GLU A 32 -8.78 -21.59 -30.26
CA GLU A 32 -10.16 -22.09 -30.28
C GLU A 32 -11.07 -22.09 -29.03
N LEU A 33 -12.32 -21.73 -29.33
CA LEU A 33 -13.54 -21.69 -28.53
C LEU A 33 -13.83 -22.98 -27.74
N ARG A 34 -14.21 -22.81 -26.46
CA ARG A 34 -15.11 -23.72 -25.75
C ARG A 34 -16.38 -22.97 -25.37
N GLY A 35 -17.53 -23.48 -25.85
CA GLY A 35 -18.84 -22.89 -25.65
C GLY A 35 -19.34 -22.91 -24.20
N PRO A 36 -20.45 -22.22 -23.90
CA PRO A 36 -20.95 -22.08 -22.54
C PRO A 36 -21.48 -23.41 -21.99
N LEU A 37 -21.08 -23.75 -20.76
CA LEU A 37 -21.65 -24.85 -19.99
C LEU A 37 -23.06 -24.47 -19.48
N PRO A 38 -24.02 -25.42 -19.43
CA PRO A 38 -25.41 -25.14 -19.08
C PRO A 38 -25.57 -24.85 -17.58
N LEU A 39 -26.34 -23.81 -17.26
CA LEU A 39 -26.74 -23.42 -15.91
C LEU A 39 -27.73 -24.46 -15.31
N PRO A 40 -27.55 -24.90 -14.06
CA PRO A 40 -28.62 -25.58 -13.34
C PRO A 40 -29.69 -24.58 -12.89
N ALA A 41 -30.93 -25.03 -13.02
CA ALA A 41 -32.17 -24.32 -12.77
C ALA A 41 -32.29 -23.75 -11.34
N LEU A 42 -32.91 -22.57 -11.28
CA LEU A 42 -33.40 -21.91 -10.07
C LEU A 42 -34.36 -22.82 -9.29
N ALA A 43 -34.09 -23.02 -8.01
CA ALA A 43 -35.08 -23.46 -7.03
C ALA A 43 -34.95 -22.62 -5.75
N ASP A 44 -35.92 -21.73 -5.63
CA ASP A 44 -36.50 -20.96 -4.52
C ASP A 44 -35.78 -20.68 -3.18
N ALA A 45 -35.76 -19.37 -2.90
CA ALA A 45 -36.26 -18.67 -1.71
C ALA A 45 -35.58 -18.89 -0.34
N ALA A 46 -34.80 -17.88 0.08
CA ALA A 46 -35.10 -17.02 1.25
C ALA A 46 -33.82 -16.37 1.80
N ALA A 47 -33.52 -15.14 1.37
CA ALA A 47 -32.64 -14.23 2.12
C ALA A 47 -32.91 -12.77 1.69
N GLU A 48 -34.01 -12.22 2.18
CA GLU A 48 -34.27 -10.78 2.16
C GLU A 48 -33.31 -10.07 3.13
N GLY A 49 -32.52 -9.13 2.61
CA GLY A 49 -31.77 -8.14 3.42
C GLY A 49 -30.25 -8.28 3.48
N ALA A 50 -29.58 -8.87 2.50
CA ALA A 50 -28.12 -8.83 2.41
C ALA A 50 -27.66 -7.56 1.68
N GLY A 51 -27.13 -6.58 2.41
CA GLY A 51 -26.42 -5.46 1.80
C GLY A 51 -25.33 -5.97 0.86
N ASP A 52 -25.03 -5.20 -0.19
CA ASP A 52 -24.11 -5.50 -1.31
C ASP A 52 -22.64 -5.66 -0.86
N ALA A 53 -22.39 -6.64 0.00
CA ALA A 53 -21.09 -6.93 0.57
C ALA A 53 -20.31 -7.83 -0.39
N VAL A 54 -19.32 -7.25 -1.05
CA VAL A 54 -18.38 -8.00 -1.88
C VAL A 54 -17.30 -8.62 -0.99
N GLN A 55 -17.20 -9.95 -0.99
CA GLN A 55 -16.11 -10.66 -0.32
C GLN A 55 -14.97 -10.94 -1.31
N LEU A 56 -13.82 -10.28 -1.08
CA LEU A 56 -12.62 -10.50 -1.90
C LEU A 56 -11.82 -11.69 -1.37
N LYS A 57 -11.35 -12.56 -2.27
CA LYS A 57 -10.44 -13.66 -1.95
C LYS A 57 -8.99 -13.16 -1.90
N VAL A 58 -8.64 -12.48 -0.81
CA VAL A 58 -7.28 -11.96 -0.59
C VAL A 58 -6.41 -13.07 0.01
N PRO A 59 -5.22 -13.36 -0.54
CA PRO A 59 -4.32 -14.37 0.03
C PRO A 59 -3.80 -13.90 1.39
N ALA A 60 -3.81 -14.79 2.38
CA ALA A 60 -3.25 -14.51 3.70
C ALA A 60 -1.72 -14.63 3.66
N LEU A 61 -1.02 -13.58 4.09
CA LEU A 61 0.43 -13.58 4.28
C LEU A 61 0.74 -13.25 5.74
N GLN A 62 1.58 -14.08 6.36
CA GLN A 62 1.99 -13.89 7.73
C GLN A 62 3.02 -12.75 7.84
N GLN A 63 2.81 -11.83 8.78
CA GLN A 63 3.84 -10.87 9.18
C GLN A 63 5.03 -11.61 9.80
N LEU A 64 6.25 -11.13 9.57
CA LEU A 64 7.47 -11.81 10.04
C LEU A 64 7.97 -11.26 11.38
N TYR A 65 7.61 -10.01 11.70
CA TYR A 65 8.04 -9.31 12.89
C TYR A 65 6.83 -8.70 13.61
N HIS A 66 7.04 -8.10 14.78
CA HIS A 66 5.97 -7.42 15.50
C HIS A 66 5.63 -6.03 14.93
N TRP A 67 6.44 -5.52 13.99
CA TRP A 67 6.37 -4.15 13.48
C TRP A 67 5.94 -4.06 12.01
N ASP A 68 5.92 -5.17 11.26
CA ASP A 68 5.74 -5.20 9.80
C ASP A 68 4.32 -5.58 9.36
N CYS A 69 3.34 -5.56 10.27
CA CYS A 69 1.95 -5.92 9.95
C CYS A 69 1.38 -5.07 8.79
N GLY A 70 1.69 -3.77 8.75
CA GLY A 70 1.32 -2.88 7.65
C GLY A 70 1.92 -3.30 6.31
N LEU A 71 3.20 -3.72 6.30
CA LEU A 71 3.86 -4.22 5.10
C LEU A 71 3.27 -5.56 4.65
N ALA A 72 2.97 -6.46 5.58
CA ALA A 72 2.28 -7.72 5.28
C ALA A 72 0.91 -7.47 4.63
N CYS A 73 0.12 -6.55 5.18
CA CYS A 73 -1.16 -6.12 4.61
C CYS A 73 -1.00 -5.53 3.20
N SER A 74 -0.01 -4.64 2.98
CA SER A 74 0.29 -4.11 1.65
C SER A 74 0.67 -5.22 0.66
N ARG A 75 1.48 -6.20 1.07
CA ARG A 75 1.82 -7.36 0.22
C ARG A 75 0.57 -8.17 -0.15
N MET A 76 -0.32 -8.43 0.81
CA MET A 76 -1.59 -9.14 0.54
C MET A 76 -2.43 -8.40 -0.50
N ALA A 77 -2.58 -7.07 -0.36
CA ALA A 77 -3.31 -6.24 -1.31
C ALA A 77 -2.65 -6.21 -2.69
N LEU A 78 -1.32 -6.05 -2.77
CA LEU A 78 -0.58 -6.05 -4.03
C LEU A 78 -0.65 -7.42 -4.71
N ARG A 79 -0.58 -8.51 -3.95
CA ARG A 79 -0.72 -9.87 -4.48
C ARG A 79 -2.11 -10.11 -5.04
N TYR A 80 -3.14 -9.62 -4.37
CA TYR A 80 -4.51 -9.69 -4.86
C TYR A 80 -4.70 -8.91 -6.17
N LEU A 81 -4.00 -7.79 -6.34
CA LEU A 81 -4.04 -6.96 -7.56
C LEU A 81 -3.10 -7.45 -8.67
N ASP A 82 -2.40 -8.57 -8.47
CA ASP A 82 -1.36 -9.09 -9.37
C ASP A 82 -0.22 -8.09 -9.66
N LEU A 83 0.11 -7.27 -8.66
CA LEU A 83 1.18 -6.25 -8.72
C LEU A 83 2.39 -6.60 -7.84
N LEU A 84 2.34 -7.72 -7.11
CA LEU A 84 3.42 -8.10 -6.19
C LEU A 84 4.52 -8.88 -6.90
N ASN A 85 5.69 -8.25 -7.04
CA ASN A 85 6.98 -8.90 -7.24
C ASN A 85 7.83 -8.68 -5.96
N ASP A 86 8.39 -9.75 -5.39
CA ASP A 86 9.10 -9.65 -4.11
C ASP A 86 10.39 -8.81 -4.18
N GLU A 87 11.13 -8.88 -5.29
CA GLU A 87 12.35 -8.07 -5.49
C GLU A 87 12.02 -6.58 -5.61
N ASP A 88 10.99 -6.24 -6.38
CA ASP A 88 10.50 -4.87 -6.51
C ASP A 88 9.93 -4.36 -5.19
N PHE A 89 9.28 -5.22 -4.40
CA PHE A 89 8.78 -4.86 -3.07
C PHE A 89 9.93 -4.53 -2.11
N GLN A 90 10.96 -5.37 -2.06
CA GLN A 90 12.13 -5.09 -1.24
C GLN A 90 12.87 -3.84 -1.72
N ARG A 91 12.91 -3.58 -3.04
CA ARG A 91 13.46 -2.34 -3.60
C ARG A 91 12.64 -1.13 -3.18
N ALA A 92 11.32 -1.16 -3.30
CA ALA A 92 10.43 -0.08 -2.89
C ALA A 92 10.57 0.24 -1.39
N VAL A 93 10.68 -0.77 -0.53
CA VAL A 93 10.93 -0.61 0.91
C VAL A 93 12.24 0.16 1.16
N ARG A 94 13.31 -0.12 0.39
CA ARG A 94 14.59 0.59 0.49
C ARG A 94 14.52 2.01 -0.08
N ASP A 95 13.97 2.16 -1.28
CA ASP A 95 13.93 3.44 -2.01
C ASP A 95 13.07 4.47 -1.28
N LEU A 96 11.98 4.03 -0.66
CA LEU A 96 11.12 4.87 0.21
C LEU A 96 11.68 5.03 1.62
N GLN A 97 12.82 4.40 1.93
CA GLN A 97 13.49 4.45 3.24
C GLN A 97 12.56 4.06 4.39
N LEU A 98 11.75 3.02 4.19
CA LEU A 98 10.81 2.57 5.22
C LEU A 98 11.56 2.01 6.42
N THR A 99 11.17 2.44 7.61
CA THR A 99 11.82 2.06 8.88
C THR A 99 11.03 0.96 9.59
N LYS A 100 11.50 0.52 10.76
CA LYS A 100 10.71 -0.38 11.63
C LYS A 100 9.52 0.32 12.31
N SER A 101 9.35 1.61 12.09
CA SER A 101 8.22 2.41 12.55
C SER A 101 7.41 2.83 11.32
N ILE A 102 6.55 1.90 10.87
CA ILE A 102 5.72 2.09 9.68
C ILE A 102 4.45 2.87 10.04
N TRP A 103 4.21 3.98 9.35
CA TRP A 103 3.00 4.77 9.46
C TRP A 103 2.09 4.55 8.26
N THR A 104 0.80 4.83 8.39
CA THR A 104 -0.15 4.64 7.28
C THR A 104 0.22 5.47 6.04
N ILE A 105 0.85 6.63 6.20
CA ILE A 105 1.34 7.42 5.07
C ILE A 105 2.51 6.74 4.34
N ASP A 106 3.37 6.01 5.05
CA ASP A 106 4.43 5.21 4.42
C ASP A 106 3.82 4.17 3.48
N LEU A 107 2.75 3.51 3.94
CA LEU A 107 2.00 2.55 3.13
C LEU A 107 1.33 3.22 1.93
N ALA A 108 0.80 4.44 2.06
CA ALA A 108 0.23 5.17 0.93
C ALA A 108 1.29 5.46 -0.15
N TYR A 109 2.50 5.87 0.24
CA TYR A 109 3.64 6.02 -0.67
C TYR A 109 4.03 4.69 -1.32
N LEU A 110 4.06 3.60 -0.55
CA LEU A 110 4.32 2.26 -1.06
C LEU A 110 3.28 1.84 -2.11
N MET A 111 1.98 1.96 -1.81
CA MET A 111 0.91 1.64 -2.76
C MET A 111 1.01 2.51 -4.02
N ARG A 112 1.39 3.79 -3.87
CA ARG A 112 1.61 4.70 -5.00
C ARG A 112 2.80 4.27 -5.87
N HIS A 113 3.87 3.76 -5.27
CA HIS A 113 5.05 3.26 -5.97
C HIS A 113 4.68 2.11 -6.92
N PHE A 114 3.80 1.21 -6.48
CA PHE A 114 3.25 0.12 -7.30
C PHE A 114 2.12 0.55 -8.26
N GLY A 115 1.84 1.86 -8.38
CA GLY A 115 0.81 2.37 -9.28
C GLY A 115 -0.63 2.16 -8.82
N VAL A 116 -0.85 1.70 -7.57
CA VAL A 116 -2.20 1.51 -7.03
C VAL A 116 -2.85 2.88 -6.80
N LYS A 117 -3.97 3.11 -7.48
CA LYS A 117 -4.80 4.30 -7.27
C LYS A 117 -5.53 4.17 -5.94
N HIS A 118 -5.31 5.10 -5.03
CA HIS A 118 -5.92 5.09 -3.70
C HIS A 118 -6.11 6.52 -3.20
N LEU A 119 -6.95 6.66 -2.17
CA LEU A 119 -7.13 7.88 -1.40
C LEU A 119 -6.85 7.57 0.08
N PHE A 120 -5.82 8.19 0.63
CA PHE A 120 -5.53 8.08 2.06
C PHE A 120 -6.36 9.09 2.85
N CYS A 121 -7.36 8.59 3.57
CA CYS A 121 -8.18 9.40 4.48
C CYS A 121 -7.60 9.35 5.90
N THR A 122 -7.45 10.50 6.55
CA THR A 122 -6.94 10.59 7.93
C THR A 122 -7.68 11.64 8.75
N GLN A 123 -7.73 11.47 10.08
CA GLN A 123 -8.25 12.51 10.98
C GLN A 123 -7.22 13.61 11.23
N THR A 124 -5.93 13.28 11.16
CA THR A 124 -4.82 14.20 11.42
C THR A 124 -3.88 14.19 10.23
N LEU A 125 -3.56 15.39 9.72
CA LEU A 125 -2.51 15.58 8.73
C LEU A 125 -1.20 15.75 9.48
N GLY A 126 -0.33 14.74 9.41
CA GLY A 126 0.87 14.66 10.23
C GLY A 126 0.70 13.77 11.46
N VAL A 127 1.65 13.91 12.38
CA VAL A 127 1.63 13.18 13.66
C VAL A 127 0.71 13.88 14.66
N ASP A 128 -0.13 13.09 15.33
CA ASP A 128 -0.90 13.57 16.46
C ASP A 128 -0.04 13.56 17.74
N LYS A 129 0.28 14.76 18.23
CA LYS A 129 1.11 14.96 19.43
C LYS A 129 0.49 14.37 20.71
N GLY A 130 -0.82 14.11 20.74
CA GLY A 130 -1.49 13.44 21.85
C GLY A 130 -0.97 12.03 22.12
N TYR A 131 -0.35 11.40 21.13
CA TYR A 131 0.20 10.04 21.24
C TYR A 131 1.63 10.01 21.79
N LYS A 132 2.28 11.16 22.02
CA LYS A 132 3.68 11.25 22.46
C LYS A 132 4.00 10.44 23.72
N ASN A 133 3.05 10.37 24.64
CA ASN A 133 3.24 9.69 25.92
C ASN A 133 2.86 8.20 25.90
N GLN A 134 2.33 7.68 24.80
CA GLN A 134 2.02 6.25 24.68
C GLN A 134 3.30 5.44 24.54
N SER A 135 3.38 4.35 25.30
CA SER A 135 4.58 3.50 25.41
C SER A 135 5.12 3.04 24.06
N PHE A 136 4.23 2.78 23.11
CA PHE A 136 4.56 2.37 21.74
C PHE A 136 5.37 3.44 20.98
N TYR A 137 4.96 4.71 21.04
CA TYR A 137 5.59 5.78 20.26
C TYR A 137 6.74 6.50 21.00
N ARG A 138 6.80 6.40 22.32
CA ARG A 138 7.66 7.22 23.18
C ARG A 138 9.16 7.21 22.82
N LYS A 139 9.70 6.07 22.35
CA LYS A 139 11.15 5.93 22.09
C LYS A 139 11.64 6.69 20.85
N HIS A 140 10.80 6.83 19.83
CA HIS A 140 11.18 7.38 18.53
C HIS A 140 10.28 8.55 18.08
N PHE A 141 9.44 9.08 18.98
CA PHE A 141 8.39 10.04 18.64
C PHE A 141 8.93 11.26 17.89
N ASP A 142 9.94 11.93 18.43
CA ASP A 142 10.42 13.21 17.87
C ASP A 142 11.10 13.04 16.50
N THR A 143 11.81 11.91 16.29
CA THR A 143 12.40 11.58 14.98
C THR A 143 11.32 11.23 13.96
N GLU A 144 10.34 10.43 14.35
CA GLU A 144 9.23 10.03 13.49
C GLU A 144 8.29 11.19 13.19
N GLU A 145 8.09 12.12 14.12
CA GLU A 145 7.28 13.33 13.93
C GLU A 145 7.75 14.15 12.74
N ASN A 146 9.05 14.47 12.70
CA ASN A 146 9.62 15.26 11.62
C ASN A 146 9.48 14.55 10.27
N ARG A 147 9.84 13.25 10.22
CA ARG A 147 9.78 12.43 9.00
C ARG A 147 8.35 12.32 8.46
N VAL A 148 7.40 11.95 9.32
CA VAL A 148 5.99 11.77 8.93
C VAL A 148 5.38 13.10 8.49
N ASN A 149 5.64 14.19 9.20
CA ASN A 149 5.14 15.51 8.80
C ASN A 149 5.69 15.95 7.44
N GLN A 150 6.95 15.63 7.11
CA GLN A 150 7.52 15.87 5.78
C GLN A 150 6.83 15.05 4.69
N LEU A 151 6.51 13.77 4.95
CA LEU A 151 5.73 12.95 4.02
C LEU A 151 4.35 13.55 3.74
N PHE A 152 3.65 14.04 4.76
CA PHE A 152 2.37 14.73 4.56
C PHE A 152 2.54 16.01 3.75
N ALA A 153 3.58 16.81 4.01
CA ALA A 153 3.85 18.03 3.26
C ALA A 153 4.16 17.77 1.78
N GLN A 154 4.86 16.65 1.48
CA GLN A 154 5.28 16.29 0.13
C GLN A 154 4.26 15.45 -0.64
N ALA A 155 3.23 14.91 0.02
CA ALA A 155 2.28 13.95 -0.55
C ALA A 155 1.73 14.37 -1.92
N LYS A 156 1.28 15.63 -2.03
CA LYS A 156 0.75 16.18 -3.29
C LYS A 156 1.78 16.18 -4.42
N ALA A 157 3.02 16.58 -4.14
CA ALA A 157 4.11 16.58 -5.12
C ALA A 157 4.48 15.16 -5.55
N CYS A 158 4.41 14.20 -4.61
CA CYS A 158 4.64 12.79 -4.86
C CYS A 158 3.43 12.04 -5.45
N LYS A 159 2.33 12.75 -5.77
CA LYS A 159 1.07 12.18 -6.29
C LYS A 159 0.45 11.13 -5.36
N VAL A 160 0.62 11.31 -4.05
CA VAL A 160 -0.07 10.57 -2.99
C VAL A 160 -1.27 11.42 -2.55
N LEU A 161 -2.48 10.92 -2.80
CA LEU A 161 -3.71 11.65 -2.49
C LEU A 161 -4.06 11.45 -1.02
N VAL A 162 -4.07 12.56 -0.26
CA VAL A 162 -4.37 12.57 1.16
C VAL A 162 -5.52 13.53 1.43
N GLU A 163 -6.52 13.06 2.16
CA GLU A 163 -7.64 13.89 2.59
C GLU A 163 -7.86 13.80 4.10
N LYS A 164 -8.04 14.96 4.73
CA LYS A 164 -8.48 15.01 6.11
C LYS A 164 -9.98 14.73 6.16
N ARG A 165 -10.38 13.63 6.78
CA ARG A 165 -11.78 13.25 6.96
C ARG A 165 -12.00 12.67 8.36
N THR A 166 -13.10 13.10 8.98
CA THR A 166 -13.60 12.49 10.22
C THR A 166 -14.82 11.66 9.87
N PHE A 167 -14.76 10.36 10.11
CA PHE A 167 -15.89 9.48 9.92
C PHE A 167 -16.51 9.17 11.28
N LEU A 168 -17.79 9.50 11.47
CA LEU A 168 -18.59 8.86 12.52
C LEU A 168 -18.77 7.40 12.13
N ALA A 169 -18.93 6.47 13.08
CA ALA A 169 -19.08 5.04 12.79
C ALA A 169 -20.15 4.74 11.72
N ARG A 170 -21.25 5.50 11.70
CA ARG A 170 -22.31 5.40 10.68
C ARG A 170 -21.92 5.97 9.30
N GLY A 171 -20.93 6.86 9.24
CA GLY A 171 -20.46 7.51 8.01
C GLY A 171 -19.56 6.65 7.14
N TRP A 172 -18.96 5.58 7.67
CA TRP A 172 -18.13 4.65 6.89
C TRP A 172 -18.92 3.92 5.82
N GLN A 173 -20.12 3.43 6.15
CA GLN A 173 -21.00 2.73 5.20
C GLN A 173 -21.41 3.61 4.01
N MET A 174 -21.58 4.92 4.23
CA MET A 174 -21.95 5.87 3.17
C MET A 174 -20.75 6.29 2.30
N ALA A 175 -19.55 6.36 2.88
CA ALA A 175 -18.35 6.79 2.17
C ALA A 175 -17.89 5.75 1.13
N THR A 176 -18.06 4.46 1.41
CA THR A 176 -17.69 3.36 0.50
C THR A 176 -18.64 3.22 -0.69
N GLN A 177 -19.91 3.63 -0.54
CA GLN A 177 -20.91 3.58 -1.62
C GLN A 177 -20.72 4.67 -2.69
N ARG A 178 -20.06 5.80 -2.36
CA ARG A 178 -19.82 6.87 -3.35
C ARG A 178 -18.70 6.55 -4.34
N THR A 179 -17.80 5.63 -4.00
CA THR A 179 -16.66 5.27 -4.87
C THR A 179 -17.05 4.24 -5.94
N THR A 180 -18.10 3.45 -5.72
CA THR A 180 -18.59 2.46 -6.69
C THR A 180 -19.45 3.03 -7.81
N VAL A 181 -20.03 4.23 -7.65
CA VAL A 181 -20.96 4.81 -8.64
C VAL A 181 -20.25 5.59 -9.77
N ALA A 182 -18.97 5.95 -9.60
CA ALA A 182 -18.23 6.74 -10.60
C ALA A 182 -17.33 5.91 -11.55
N ALA A 183 -17.38 4.57 -11.46
CA ALA A 183 -16.65 3.67 -12.36
C ALA A 183 -17.65 2.80 -13.15
N ARG A 184 -18.36 3.42 -14.09
CA ARG A 184 -19.04 2.76 -15.20
C ARG A 184 -18.86 3.61 -16.45
#